data_AF-A0A2E2D7Z2-F1
#
_entry.id   AF-A0A2E2D7Z2-F1
#
_cell.length_a   1.000
_cell.length_b   1.000
_cell.length_c   1.000
_cell.angle_alpha   90.00
_cell.angle_beta   90.00
_cell.angle_gamma   90.00
#
_symmetry.space_group_name_H-M   'P 1'
#
loop_
_entity.id
_entity.type
_entity.pdbx_description
1 polymer ?
#
loop_
_entity_poly.entity_id
_entity_poly.type
_entity_poly.pdbx_seq_one_letter_code
_entity_poly.pdbx_strand_id
1 'polypeptide(L)' 'MKTINLYGVELTVDYKLHKGVVGSYKTYPEPDELEIFEILHLGEDITSILSDDMIERIEDLVLED' A
#
# COMPACT_ATOMS: atom_id res chain seq x y z
N MET A 1 -5.80 6.20 2.93
CA MET A 1 -6.80 5.94 1.87
C MET A 1 -6.43 6.57 0.53
N LYS A 2 -6.27 5.73 -0.51
CA LYS A 2 -6.11 6.12 -1.92
C LYS A 2 -6.96 5.18 -2.78
N THR A 3 -7.59 5.70 -3.83
CA THR A 3 -8.28 4.88 -4.83
C THR A 3 -7.34 4.61 -5.98
N ILE A 4 -7.14 3.34 -6.32
CA ILE A 4 -6.31 2.89 -7.44
C ILE A 4 -7.16 2.10 -8.42
N ASN A 5 -6.69 2.01 -9.66
CA ASN A 5 -7.30 1.14 -10.66
C ASN A 5 -6.38 -0.05 -10.92
N LEU A 6 -6.84 -1.26 -10.61
CA LEU A 6 -6.12 -2.49 -10.87
C LEU A 6 -6.92 -3.31 -11.90
N TYR A 7 -6.34 -3.55 -13.08
CA TYR A 7 -6.98 -4.31 -14.16
C TYR A 7 -8.39 -3.82 -14.57
N GLY A 8 -8.66 -2.52 -14.48
CA GLY A 8 -9.98 -1.96 -14.78
C GLY A 8 -10.96 -1.98 -13.61
N VAL A 9 -10.54 -2.45 -12.44
CA VAL A 9 -11.32 -2.48 -11.20
C VAL A 9 -10.86 -1.35 -10.29
N GLU A 10 -11.81 -0.54 -9.79
CA GLU A 10 -11.51 0.48 -8.79
C GLU A 10 -11.43 -0.14 -7.39
N LEU A 11 -10.26 0.01 -6.78
CA LEU A 11 -9.97 -0.46 -5.44
C LEU A 11 -9.68 0.75 -4.55
N THR A 12 -10.29 0.79 -3.37
CA THR A 12 -9.98 1.77 -2.34
C THR A 12 -9.06 1.11 -1.32
N VAL A 13 -7.81 1.55 -1.29
CA VAL A 13 -6.78 0.99 -0.42
C VAL A 13 -6.62 1.92 0.77
N ASP A 14 -6.86 1.41 1.97
CA ASP A 14 -6.44 2.08 3.18
C ASP A 14 -5.05 1.61 3.59
N TYR A 15 -4.14 2.57 3.67
CA TYR A 15 -2.72 2.33 3.91
C TYR A 15 -2.15 3.45 4.74
N LYS A 16 -1.04 3.16 5.39
CA LYS A 16 -0.22 4.13 6.08
C LYS A 16 1.22 3.99 5.63
N LEU A 17 1.72 5.07 5.06
CA LEU A 17 3.11 5.21 4.69
C LEU A 17 3.91 5.64 5.92
N HIS A 18 4.74 4.74 6.41
CA HIS A 18 5.75 5.02 7.41
C HIS A 18 6.98 5.56 6.69
N LYS A 19 7.13 6.88 6.71
CA LYS A 19 8.33 7.50 6.14
C LYS A 19 9.55 7.08 6.93
N GLY A 20 10.50 6.46 6.25
CA GLY A 20 11.78 6.06 6.82
C GLY A 20 12.49 7.27 7.42
N VAL A 21 12.98 7.14 8.65
CA VAL A 21 13.72 8.23 9.28
C VAL A 21 15.10 8.30 8.62
N VAL A 22 15.41 9.43 7.99
CA VAL A 22 16.77 9.72 7.54
C VAL A 22 17.64 9.83 8.79
N GLY A 23 18.39 8.76 9.07
CA GLY A 23 19.20 8.65 10.27
C GLY A 23 20.17 9.82 10.41
N SER A 24 20.25 10.40 11.61
CA SER A 24 21.27 11.40 11.94
C SER A 24 22.51 10.68 12.46
N TYR A 25 23.59 10.62 11.67
CA TYR A 25 24.97 10.15 11.97
C TYR A 25 25.17 8.82 12.75
N LYS A 26 24.13 8.16 13.28
CA LYS A 26 24.19 6.99 14.18
C LYS A 26 23.11 5.94 13.94
N THR A 27 22.14 6.20 13.07
CA THR A 27 21.08 5.23 12.71
C THR A 27 21.16 4.96 11.22
N TYR A 28 21.04 3.69 10.82
CA TYR A 28 20.86 3.36 9.41
C TYR A 28 19.57 4.04 8.94
N PRO A 29 19.55 4.60 7.72
CA PRO A 29 18.31 5.08 7.15
C PRO A 29 17.33 3.91 7.07
N GLU A 30 16.18 4.06 7.70
CA GLU A 30 15.09 3.10 7.57
C GLU A 30 14.45 3.31 6.19
N PRO A 31 14.12 2.24 5.43
CA PRO A 31 13.35 2.39 4.20
C PRO A 31 11.94 2.88 4.53
N ASP A 32 11.27 3.48 3.54
CA ASP A 32 9.84 3.74 3.66
C ASP A 32 9.10 2.39 3.74
N GLU A 33 8.28 2.22 4.77
CA GLU A 33 7.42 1.04 4.93
C GLU A 33 5.98 1.41 4.58
N LEU A 34 5.35 0.59 3.75
CA LEU A 34 3.93 0.73 3.43
C LEU A 34 3.16 -0.36 4.16
N GLU A 35 2.23 0.05 5.01
CA GLU A 35 1.35 -0.87 5.73
C GLU A 35 -0.06 -0.74 5.14
N ILE A 36 -0.55 -1.77 4.47
CA ILE A 36 -1.94 -1.87 3.99
C ILE A 36 -2.80 -2.42 5.13
N PHE A 37 -3.86 -1.70 5.49
CA PHE A 37 -4.85 -2.18 6.47
C PHE A 37 -5.99 -2.91 5.80
N GLU A 38 -6.59 -2.30 4.78
CA GLU A 38 -7.79 -2.82 4.12
C GLU A 38 -7.80 -2.42 2.64
N ILE A 39 -8.33 -3.32 1.81
CA ILE A 39 -8.54 -3.11 0.38
C ILE A 39 -10.01 -3.34 0.10
N LEU A 40 -10.70 -2.24 -0.18
CA LEU A 40 -12.15 -2.22 -0.42
C LEU A 40 -12.44 -2.20 -1.92
N HIS A 41 -13.33 -3.08 -2.37
CA HIS A 41 -13.94 -3.04 -3.69
C HIS A 41 -15.45 -2.86 -3.53
N LEU A 42 -16.00 -1.77 -4.07
CA LEU A 42 -17.42 -1.42 -3.94
C LEU A 42 -17.94 -1.39 -2.48
N GLY A 43 -17.04 -1.14 -1.52
CA GLY A 43 -17.34 -1.11 -0.09
C GLY A 43 -17.23 -2.45 0.64
N GLU A 44 -16.83 -3.53 -0.05
CA GLU A 44 -16.51 -4.82 0.56
C GLU A 44 -15.00 -4.99 0.71
N ASP A 45 -14.54 -5.48 1.87
CA ASP A 45 -13.14 -5.85 2.06
C ASP A 45 -12.83 -7.11 1.24
N ILE A 46 -11.86 -6.96 0.34
CA ILE A 46 -11.36 -8.03 -0.52
C ILE A 46 -9.92 -8.42 -0.20
N THR A 47 -9.32 -7.85 0.85
CA THR A 47 -7.92 -8.12 1.24
C THR A 47 -7.65 -9.62 1.37
N SER A 48 -8.60 -10.36 1.95
CA SER A 48 -8.48 -11.82 2.16
C SER A 48 -8.59 -12.67 0.89
N ILE A 49 -9.13 -12.13 -0.22
CA ILE A 49 -9.28 -12.86 -1.49
C ILE A 49 -8.22 -12.49 -2.52
N LEU A 50 -7.43 -11.45 -2.25
CA LEU A 50 -6.33 -11.03 -3.12
C LEU A 50 -5.16 -12.00 -2.96
N SER A 51 -4.52 -12.32 -4.08
CA SER A 51 -3.27 -13.08 -4.07
C SER A 51 -2.11 -12.15 -3.70
N ASP A 52 -1.04 -12.69 -3.11
CA ASP A 52 0.15 -11.91 -2.74
C ASP A 52 0.69 -11.07 -3.92
N ASP A 53 0.72 -11.61 -5.13
CA ASP A 53 1.12 -10.90 -6.36
C ASP A 53 0.25 -9.66 -6.65
N MET A 54 -1.06 -9.74 -6.37
CA MET A 54 -1.96 -8.60 -6.53
C MET A 54 -1.71 -7.56 -5.44
N ILE A 55 -1.39 -7.99 -4.22
CA ILE A 55 -1.08 -7.09 -3.10
C ILE A 55 0.21 -6.33 -3.41
N GLU A 56 1.29 -7.00 -3.83
CA GLU A 56 2.53 -6.34 -4.24
C GLU A 56 2.27 -5.29 -5.35
N ARG A 57 1.42 -5.63 -6.32
CA ARG A 57 1.06 -4.70 -7.40
C ARG A 57 0.30 -3.48 -6.90
N ILE A 58 -0.55 -3.67 -5.89
CA ILE A 58 -1.27 -2.58 -5.23
C ILE A 58 -0.28 -1.68 -4.47
N GLU A 59 0.69 -2.25 -3.77
CA GLU A 59 1.73 -1.49 -3.06
C GLU A 59 2.53 -0.60 -4.03
N ASP A 60 2.99 -1.15 -5.15
CA ASP A 60 3.66 -0.40 -6.23
C ASP A 60 2.80 0.79 -6.71
N LEU A 61 1.53 0.54 -7.04
CA LEU A 61 0.61 1.59 -7.52
C LEU A 61 0.29 2.66 -6.46
N VAL A 62 0.36 2.30 -5.18
CA VAL A 62 0.17 3.26 -4.10
C VAL A 62 1.41 4.14 -3.95
N LEU A 63 2.61 3.58 -4.11
CA LEU A 63 3.90 4.28 -4.00
C LEU A 63 4.26 5.15 -5.22
N GLU A 64 3.76 4.84 -6.42
CA GLU A 64 4.06 5.59 -7.65
C GLU A 64 3.39 7.00 -7.77
N ASP A 65 2.67 7.51 -6.74
CA ASP A 65 2.13 8.89 -6.71
C ASP A 65 3.07 9.94 -6.07
#